data_AF-A0A973LN68-F1
#
_entry.id   AF-A0A973LN68-F1
#
_cell.length_a   1.000
_cell.length_b   1.000
_cell.length_c   1.000
_cell.angle_alpha   90.00
_cell.angle_beta   90.00
_cell.angle_gamma   90.00
#
_symmetry.space_group_name_H-M   'P 1'
#
loop_
_entity.id
_entity.type
_entity.pdbx_description
1 polymer ?
#
loop_
_entity_poly.entity_id
_entity_poly.type
_entity_poly.pdbx_seq_one_letter_code
_entity_poly.pdbx_strand_id
1 'polypeptide(L)' 'TRRVAGATGAGVLVLLIAWNFIYFWPLYTGTAIPIDEWRSRMWLDTWV' A
#
# COMPACT_ATOMS: atom_id res chain seq x y z
N THR A 1 -21.08 -20.57 8.69
CA THR A 1 -20.92 -19.36 7.85
C THR A 1 -20.29 -18.17 8.57
N ARG A 2 -20.64 -17.84 9.84
CA ARG A 2 -20.05 -16.68 10.58
C ARG A 2 -18.51 -16.66 10.70
N ARG A 3 -17.86 -17.80 10.90
CA ARG A 3 -16.38 -17.89 11.01
C ARG A 3 -15.64 -17.64 9.68
N VAL A 4 -16.24 -18.06 8.56
CA VAL A 4 -15.66 -17.89 7.23
C VAL A 4 -15.71 -16.42 6.83
N ALA A 5 -16.82 -15.72 7.08
CA ALA A 5 -16.93 -14.29 6.81
C ALA A 5 -15.89 -13.46 7.60
N GLY A 6 -15.65 -13.79 8.87
CA GLY A 6 -14.61 -13.15 9.69
C GLY A 6 -13.20 -13.42 9.16
N ALA A 7 -12.89 -14.66 8.78
CA ALA A 7 -11.60 -15.03 8.22
C ALA A 7 -11.33 -14.37 6.86
N THR A 8 -12.34 -14.32 5.97
CA THR A 8 -12.25 -13.64 4.69
C THR A 8 -12.07 -12.14 4.88
N GLY A 9 -12.80 -11.51 5.81
CA GLY A 9 -12.63 -10.09 6.12
C GLY A 9 -11.24 -9.75 6.63
N ALA A 10 -10.71 -10.55 7.57
CA ALA A 10 -9.34 -10.39 8.06
C ALA A 10 -8.30 -10.63 6.96
N GLY A 11 -8.48 -11.65 6.11
CA GLY A 11 -7.59 -11.93 4.99
C GLY A 11 -7.55 -10.79 3.98
N VAL A 12 -8.71 -10.24 3.60
CA VAL A 12 -8.78 -9.07 2.71
C VAL A 12 -8.10 -7.86 3.34
N LEU A 13 -8.33 -7.60 4.63
CA LEU A 13 -7.68 -6.48 5.32
C LEU A 13 -6.15 -6.61 5.29
N VAL A 14 -5.63 -7.79 5.63
CA VAL A 14 -4.18 -8.03 5.64
C VAL A 14 -3.59 -7.92 4.23
N LEU A 15 -4.28 -8.45 3.21
CA LEU A 15 -3.86 -8.31 1.81
C LEU A 15 -3.83 -6.84 1.36
N LEU A 16 -4.84 -6.05 1.73
CA LEU A 16 -4.88 -4.61 1.42
C LEU A 16 -3.72 -3.86 2.08
N ILE A 17 -3.42 -4.18 3.33
CA ILE A 17 -2.27 -3.60 4.05
C ILE A 17 -0.97 -3.99 3.36
N ALA A 18 -0.76 -5.28 3.09
CA ALA A 18 0.43 -5.77 2.41
C ALA A 18 0.62 -5.12 1.03
N TRP A 19 -0.47 -4.94 0.27
CA TRP A 19 -0.44 -4.27 -1.03
C TRP A 19 0.00 -2.81 -0.92
N ASN A 20 -0.42 -2.11 0.14
CA ASN A 20 0.04 -0.76 0.43
C ASN A 20 1.56 -0.74 0.66
N PHE A 21 2.09 -1.67 1.45
CA PHE A 21 3.54 -1.79 1.67
C PHE A 21 4.32 -2.09 0.39
N ILE A 22 3.78 -2.89 -0.53
CA ILE A 22 4.41 -3.15 -1.84
C ILE A 22 4.43 -1.87 -2.67
N TYR A 23 3.35 -1.09 -2.67
CA TYR A 23 3.28 0.17 -3.40
C TYR A 23 4.31 1.21 -2.91
N PHE A 24 4.52 1.25 -1.59
CA PHE A 24 5.52 2.09 -0.91
C PHE A 24 6.92 1.45 -0.79
N TRP A 25 7.08 0.20 -1.22
CA TRP A 25 8.35 -0.53 -1.17
C TRP A 25 9.55 0.25 -1.72
N PRO A 26 9.50 0.83 -2.93
CA PRO A 26 10.66 1.55 -3.48
C PRO A 26 11.03 2.80 -2.67
N LEU A 27 10.07 3.36 -1.93
CA LEU A 27 10.27 4.46 -0.98
C LEU A 27 11.00 3.98 0.27
N TYR A 28 10.66 2.79 0.79
CA TYR A 28 11.36 2.18 1.93
C TYR A 28 12.77 1.70 1.60
N THR A 29 12.98 1.19 0.38
CA THR A 29 14.29 0.72 -0.05
C THR A 29 15.23 1.84 -0.53
N GLY A 30 14.77 3.09 -0.55
CA GLY A 30 15.58 4.23 -0.99
C GLY A 30 16.07 4.11 -2.43
N THR A 31 15.37 3.34 -3.26
CA THR A 31 15.72 3.18 -4.67
C THR A 31 15.44 4.48 -5.40
N ALA A 32 16.33 4.90 -6.30
CA ALA A 32 16.09 6.08 -7.12
C ALA A 32 14.91 5.81 -8.06
N ILE A 33 13.75 6.37 -7.74
CA ILE A 33 12.50 6.27 -8.52
C ILE A 33 12.34 7.56 -9.34
N PRO A 34 11.87 7.50 -10.60
CA PRO A 34 11.49 8.70 -11.34
C PRO A 34 10.51 9.59 -10.57
N ILE A 35 10.61 10.90 -10.75
CA ILE A 35 9.76 11.89 -10.04
C ILE A 35 8.26 11.67 -10.28
N ASP A 36 7.87 11.22 -11.49
CA ASP A 36 6.48 10.95 -11.84
C ASP A 36 5.89 9.80 -11.01
N GLU A 37 6.70 8.78 -10.79
CA GLU A 37 6.37 7.63 -9.96
C GLU A 37 6.31 8.00 -8.47
N TRP A 38 7.20 8.87 -8.00
CA TRP A 38 7.14 9.41 -6.64
C TRP A 38 5.90 10.29 -6.42
N ARG A 39 5.56 11.14 -7.39
CA ARG A 39 4.38 12.01 -7.34
C ARG A 39 3.07 11.23 -7.36
N SER A 40 3.02 10.14 -8.13
CA SER A 40 1.91 9.16 -8.11
C SER A 40 1.70 8.49 -6.74
N ARG A 41 2.71 8.50 -5.87
CA ARG A 41 2.66 7.96 -4.50
C ARG A 41 2.35 9.02 -3.45
N MET A 42 2.50 10.31 -3.79
CA MET A 42 2.11 11.45 -2.94
C MET A 42 0.63 11.76 -3.13
N TRP A 43 -0.20 11.14 -2.29
CA TRP A 43 -1.67 11.24 -2.36
C TRP A 43 -2.22 12.58 -1.86
N LEU A 44 -1.45 13.31 -1.06
CA LEU A 44 -1.82 14.63 -0.59
C LEU A 44 -0.92 15.64 -1.28
N ASP A 45 -1.53 16.65 -1.90
CA ASP A 45 -0.82 17.69 -2.63
C ASP A 45 0.17 18.47 -1.74
N THR A 46 0.00 18.42 -0.42
CA THR A 46 0.87 19.09 0.56
C THR A 46 2.08 18.26 0.99
N TRP A 47 2.26 17.04 0.47
CA TRP A 47 3.36 16.15 0.87
C TRP A 47 4.67 16.43 0.11
N VAL A 48 4.62 17.31 -0.88
CA VAL A 48 5.80 17.82 -1.62
C VAL A 48 6.45 18.98 -0.86
#